data_AF-A0A197K474-F1
#
_entry.id   AF-A0A197K474-F1
#
_cell.length_a   1.000
_cell.length_b   1.000
_cell.length_c   1.000
_cell.angle_alpha   90.00
_cell.angle_beta   90.00
_cell.angle_gamma   90.00
#
_symmetry.space_group_name_H-M   'P 1'
#
loop_
_entity.id
_entity.type
_entity.pdbx_description
1 polymer ?
#
loop_
_entity_poly.entity_id
_entity_poly.type
_entity_poly.pdbx_seq_one_letter_code
_entity_poly.pdbx_strand_id
1 'polypeptide(L)'
;MLERFYRQLGELTELEHLDLSAAPSPLTPASLREKGVFLGSFPGMLSLGNESMGRPGYLRLLEGWKKLKYLRGSVQVFTVETSGTVGQDEFAWMVDNWPCLRYAAFLLPRSGPWSRDKEHLPEIQWLRDRKPQLSLH
;
A
#
# COMPACT_ATOMS: atom_id res chain seq x y z
N MET A 1 -15.03 10.36 -7.54
CA MET A 1 -14.29 11.25 -6.61
C MET A 1 -12.93 10.68 -6.26
N LEU A 2 -12.85 9.40 -5.88
CA LEU A 2 -11.59 8.75 -5.50
C LEU A 2 -10.55 8.64 -6.64
N GLU A 3 -10.96 8.24 -7.85
CA GLU A 3 -10.05 8.19 -9.00
C GLU A 3 -9.39 9.55 -9.31
N ARG A 4 -10.18 10.64 -9.26
CA ARG A 4 -9.66 12.01 -9.47
C ARG A 4 -8.59 12.37 -8.45
N PHE A 5 -8.79 11.99 -7.19
CA PHE A 5 -7.80 12.18 -6.13
C PHE A 5 -6.50 11.44 -6.45
N TYR A 6 -6.56 10.18 -6.88
CA TYR A 6 -5.36 9.42 -7.25
C TYR A 6 -4.68 9.93 -8.53
N ARG A 7 -5.44 10.47 -9.50
CA ARG A 7 -4.84 11.15 -10.67
C ARG A 7 -4.05 12.38 -10.24
N GLN A 8 -4.62 13.22 -9.39
CA GLN A 8 -3.93 14.40 -8.86
C GLN A 8 -2.67 14.04 -8.08
N LEU A 9 -2.73 12.95 -7.30
CA LEU A 9 -1.56 12.39 -6.63
C LEU A 9 -0.51 11.92 -7.64
N GLY A 10 -0.91 11.21 -8.69
CA GLY A 10 -0.03 10.74 -9.77
C GLY A 10 0.71 11.83 -10.54
N GLU A 11 0.14 13.03 -10.60
CA GLU A 11 0.75 14.22 -11.23
C GLU A 11 1.93 14.79 -10.42
N LEU A 12 2.13 14.36 -9.17
CA LEU A 12 3.25 14.77 -8.32
C LEU A 12 4.54 14.03 -8.72
N THR A 13 5.11 14.33 -9.89
CA THR A 13 6.28 13.62 -10.45
C THR A 13 7.58 13.83 -9.65
N GLU A 14 7.64 14.92 -8.89
CA GLU A 14 8.77 15.28 -8.02
C GLU A 14 8.63 14.71 -6.59
N LEU A 15 7.61 13.88 -6.34
CA LEU A 15 7.35 13.31 -5.03
C LEU A 15 8.46 12.33 -4.62
N GLU A 16 9.17 12.66 -3.54
CA GLU A 16 10.15 11.76 -2.92
C GLU A 16 9.64 11.08 -1.64
N HIS A 17 8.72 11.73 -0.93
CA HIS A 17 8.21 11.30 0.37
C HIS A 17 6.69 11.37 0.37
N LEU A 18 6.04 10.23 0.56
CA LEU A 18 4.61 10.14 0.76
C LEU A 18 4.31 9.59 2.16
N ASP A 19 3.59 10.37 2.94
CA ASP A 19 3.02 9.95 4.22
C ASP A 19 1.54 10.30 4.23
N LEU A 20 0.70 9.31 3.91
CA LEU A 20 -0.75 9.47 3.83
C LEU A 20 -1.41 8.74 4.98
N SER A 21 -1.94 9.49 5.94
CA SER A 21 -2.65 8.93 7.08
C SER A 21 -4.16 9.20 6.95
N ALA A 22 -4.97 8.17 7.14
CA ALA A 22 -6.42 8.36 7.20
C ALA A 22 -6.78 9.09 8.50
N ALA A 23 -7.66 10.08 8.43
CA ALA A 23 -8.16 10.72 9.63
C ALA A 23 -8.94 9.67 10.48
N PRO A 24 -8.77 9.66 11.81
CA PRO A 24 -9.48 8.72 12.66
C PRO A 24 -10.98 9.01 12.58
N SER A 25 -11.77 8.01 12.17
CA SER A 25 -13.22 8.10 12.17
C SER A 25 -13.73 8.43 13.58
N PRO A 26 -14.78 9.26 13.75
CA PRO A 26 -15.45 9.44 15.03
C PRO A 26 -16.01 8.12 15.59
N LEU A 27 -16.19 7.11 14.73
CA LEU A 27 -16.59 5.76 15.11
C LEU A 27 -15.41 4.86 15.54
N THR A 28 -14.16 5.30 15.38
CA THR A 28 -12.99 4.55 15.84
C THR A 28 -12.94 4.56 17.37
N PRO A 29 -12.95 3.40 18.04
CA PRO A 29 -12.81 3.31 19.50
C PRO A 29 -11.61 4.09 20.03
N ALA A 30 -11.76 4.79 21.16
CA ALA A 30 -10.69 5.57 21.78
C ALA A 30 -9.43 4.74 22.03
N SER A 31 -9.58 3.48 22.46
CA SER A 31 -8.49 2.52 22.67
C SER A 31 -7.69 2.17 21.41
N LEU A 32 -8.29 2.31 20.22
CA LEU A 32 -7.60 2.13 18.94
C LEU A 32 -6.94 3.43 18.47
N ARG A 33 -7.54 4.59 18.77
CA ARG A 33 -6.95 5.91 18.52
C ARG A 33 -5.65 6.10 19.33
N GLU A 34 -5.67 5.79 20.62
CA GLU A 34 -4.49 5.90 21.51
C GLU A 34 -3.34 4.97 21.09
N LYS A 35 -3.67 3.85 20.44
CA LYS A 35 -2.68 2.88 19.92
C LYS A 35 -2.20 3.23 18.50
N GLY A 36 -2.59 4.37 17.95
CA GLY A 36 -2.26 4.77 16.57
C GLY A 36 -2.79 3.80 15.52
N VAL A 37 -3.84 3.04 15.84
CA VAL A 37 -4.42 2.06 14.92
C VAL A 37 -5.34 2.78 13.96
N PHE A 38 -4.80 3.09 12.78
CA PHE A 38 -5.57 3.59 11.66
C PHE A 38 -6.38 2.44 11.06
N LEU A 39 -7.70 2.50 11.23
CA LEU A 39 -8.65 1.56 10.62
C LEU A 39 -8.98 1.90 9.16
N GLY A 40 -8.58 3.08 8.69
CA GLY A 40 -8.82 3.51 7.32
C GLY A 40 -7.57 3.30 6.48
N SER A 41 -7.67 2.53 5.39
CA SER A 41 -6.68 2.52 4.32
C SER A 41 -7.19 3.32 3.13
N PHE A 42 -6.28 3.73 2.24
CA PHE A 42 -6.64 4.36 0.98
C PHE A 42 -7.13 3.29 -0.01
N PRO A 43 -8.45 3.22 -0.32
CA PRO A 43 -9.01 2.08 -1.03
C PRO A 43 -8.44 1.95 -2.44
N GLY A 44 -7.99 0.75 -2.80
CA GLY A 44 -7.47 0.41 -4.14
C GLY A 44 -6.18 1.13 -4.54
N MET A 45 -5.57 1.93 -3.66
CA MET A 45 -4.41 2.76 -3.99
C MET A 45 -3.25 1.93 -4.54
N LEU A 46 -2.96 0.80 -3.89
CA LEU A 46 -1.88 -0.11 -4.27
C LEU A 46 -2.35 -1.34 -5.05
N SER A 47 -3.58 -1.36 -5.56
CA SER A 47 -4.08 -2.46 -6.38
C SER A 47 -3.97 -2.11 -7.86
N LEU A 48 -3.61 -3.09 -8.70
CA LEU A 48 -3.76 -2.96 -10.16
C LEU A 48 -5.23 -3.09 -10.61
N GLY A 49 -6.11 -3.53 -9.70
CA GLY A 49 -7.54 -3.71 -9.95
C GLY A 49 -7.85 -5.06 -10.59
N ASN A 50 -9.12 -5.43 -10.54
CA ASN A 50 -9.66 -6.61 -11.20
C ASN A 50 -11.05 -6.31 -11.73
N GLU A 51 -11.14 -5.98 -13.02
CA GLU A 51 -12.39 -5.64 -13.69
C GLU A 51 -13.41 -6.80 -13.65
N SER A 52 -12.94 -8.05 -13.75
CA SER A 52 -13.82 -9.23 -13.70
C SER A 52 -14.52 -9.42 -12.35
N MET A 53 -13.95 -8.86 -11.28
CA MET A 53 -14.53 -8.87 -9.93
C MET A 53 -15.15 -7.52 -9.53
N GLY A 54 -15.19 -6.55 -10.45
CA GLY A 54 -15.66 -5.19 -10.16
C GLY A 54 -14.80 -4.44 -9.14
N ARG A 55 -13.52 -4.82 -8.99
CA ARG A 55 -12.61 -4.22 -8.02
C ARG A 55 -11.73 -3.17 -8.68
N PRO A 56 -11.89 -1.87 -8.38
CA PRO A 56 -11.04 -0.83 -8.97
C PRO A 56 -9.63 -0.89 -8.38
N GLY A 57 -8.63 -0.57 -9.21
CA GLY A 57 -7.24 -0.40 -8.80
C GLY A 57 -6.67 0.88 -9.37
N TYR A 58 -5.88 1.57 -8.56
CA TYR A 58 -5.38 2.90 -8.88
C TYR A 58 -3.86 2.98 -8.93
N LEU A 59 -3.16 1.85 -8.75
CA LEU A 59 -1.70 1.82 -8.72
C LEU A 59 -1.09 2.39 -10.02
N ARG A 60 -1.69 2.10 -11.18
CA ARG A 60 -1.26 2.63 -12.48
C ARG A 60 -1.34 4.16 -12.58
N LEU A 61 -2.26 4.79 -11.85
CA LEU A 61 -2.36 6.25 -11.85
C LEU A 61 -1.16 6.91 -11.16
N LEU A 62 -0.40 6.14 -10.36
CA LEU A 62 0.73 6.59 -9.56
C LEU A 62 2.07 6.32 -10.26
N GLU A 63 2.06 6.04 -11.56
CA GLU A 63 3.27 5.74 -12.35
C GLU A 63 4.29 6.88 -12.36
N GLY A 64 3.83 8.13 -12.25
CA GLY A 64 4.67 9.34 -12.28
C GLY A 64 5.65 9.46 -11.11
N TRP A 65 5.48 8.68 -10.04
CA TRP A 65 6.28 8.73 -8.82
C TRP A 65 7.67 8.07 -8.94
N LYS A 66 8.41 8.39 -10.01
CA LYS A 66 9.73 7.79 -10.28
C LYS A 66 10.77 8.14 -9.22
N LYS A 67 10.61 9.28 -8.54
CA LYS A 67 11.51 9.78 -7.48
C LYS A 67 11.10 9.35 -6.07
N LEU A 68 10.00 8.61 -5.92
CA LEU A 68 9.51 8.20 -4.61
C LEU A 68 10.55 7.33 -3.91
N LYS A 69 10.97 7.75 -2.72
CA LYS A 69 11.93 7.06 -1.86
C LYS A 69 11.26 6.45 -0.64
N TYR A 70 10.23 7.10 -0.11
CA TYR A 70 9.55 6.71 1.13
C TYR A 70 8.03 6.67 0.94
N LEU A 71 7.44 5.51 1.17
CA LEU A 71 6.00 5.30 1.22
C LEU A 71 5.58 4.95 2.66
N ARG A 72 4.77 5.81 3.28
CA ARG A 72 4.34 5.71 4.68
C ARG A 72 2.86 6.01 4.85
N GLY A 73 2.36 5.70 6.04
CA GLY A 73 1.03 6.05 6.51
C GLY A 73 0.08 4.85 6.52
N SER A 74 -1.20 5.13 6.31
CA SER A 74 -2.27 4.13 6.33
C SER A 74 -2.41 3.40 4.99
N VAL A 75 -1.33 2.79 4.55
CA VAL A 75 -1.26 2.10 3.25
C VAL A 75 -1.35 0.60 3.51
N GLN A 76 -2.52 0.02 3.25
CA GLN A 76 -2.78 -1.38 3.54
C GLN A 76 -2.62 -2.22 2.26
N VAL A 77 -1.69 -3.17 2.32
CA VAL A 77 -1.39 -4.09 1.22
C VAL A 77 -2.24 -5.35 1.33
N PHE A 78 -2.56 -5.76 2.56
CA PHE A 78 -3.33 -6.99 2.85
C PHE A 78 -4.60 -6.64 3.64
N THR A 79 -5.64 -6.20 2.96
CA THR A 79 -7.01 -6.22 3.46
C THR A 79 -7.63 -7.59 3.13
N VAL A 80 -8.74 -7.96 3.78
CA VAL A 80 -9.56 -9.12 3.36
C VAL A 80 -10.07 -8.94 1.90
N GLU A 81 -10.17 -7.70 1.44
CA GLU A 81 -10.49 -7.34 0.06
C GLU A 81 -9.28 -7.55 -0.88
N THR A 82 -8.05 -7.35 -0.41
CA THR A 82 -6.81 -7.48 -1.20
C THR A 82 -6.04 -8.77 -0.99
N SER A 83 -6.47 -9.67 -0.10
CA SER A 83 -5.88 -11.00 0.13
C SER A 83 -5.99 -11.98 -1.06
N GLY A 84 -6.29 -11.46 -2.25
CA GLY A 84 -6.17 -12.16 -3.53
C GLY A 84 -5.96 -11.22 -4.73
N THR A 85 -5.65 -9.93 -4.50
CA THR A 85 -5.46 -8.91 -5.57
C THR A 85 -4.31 -7.95 -5.33
N VAL A 86 -3.66 -7.95 -4.17
CA VAL A 86 -2.35 -7.33 -4.01
C VAL A 86 -1.38 -8.44 -3.70
N GLY A 87 -0.62 -8.82 -4.72
CA GLY A 87 0.29 -9.96 -4.70
C GLY A 87 1.62 -9.61 -5.35
N GLN A 88 2.24 -10.63 -5.93
CA GLN A 88 3.52 -10.48 -6.63
C GLN A 88 3.42 -9.47 -7.79
N ASP A 89 2.26 -9.35 -8.46
CA ASP A 89 2.08 -8.44 -9.60
C ASP A 89 2.13 -6.97 -9.19
N GLU A 90 1.49 -6.58 -8.09
CA GLU A 90 1.56 -5.22 -7.55
C GLU A 90 2.99 -4.88 -7.11
N PHE A 91 3.66 -5.82 -6.43
CA PHE A 91 5.05 -5.61 -6.04
C PHE A 91 5.99 -5.55 -7.24
N ALA A 92 5.79 -6.37 -8.26
CA ALA A 92 6.54 -6.31 -9.51
C ALA A 92 6.33 -4.96 -10.20
N TRP A 93 5.09 -4.52 -10.30
CA TRP A 93 4.77 -3.21 -10.84
C TRP A 93 5.45 -2.09 -10.06
N MET A 94 5.43 -2.12 -8.72
CA MET A 94 6.09 -1.13 -7.87
C MET A 94 7.62 -1.14 -8.05
N VAL A 95 8.24 -2.31 -8.16
CA VAL A 95 9.68 -2.45 -8.40
C VAL A 95 10.08 -1.80 -9.72
N ASP A 96 9.31 -2.08 -10.78
CA ASP A 96 9.60 -1.60 -12.13
C ASP A 96 9.29 -0.11 -12.29
N ASN A 97 8.26 0.40 -11.61
CA ASN A 97 7.77 1.77 -11.80
C ASN A 97 8.27 2.76 -10.75
N TRP A 98 8.64 2.33 -9.55
CA TRP A 98 9.17 3.18 -8.48
C TRP A 98 10.64 2.80 -8.19
N PRO A 99 11.57 3.09 -9.12
CA PRO A 99 12.94 2.62 -9.03
C PRO A 99 13.66 3.17 -7.79
N CYS A 100 13.32 4.38 -7.34
CA CYS A 100 13.93 5.03 -6.19
C CYS A 100 13.38 4.59 -4.83
N LEU A 101 12.35 3.72 -4.78
CA LEU A 101 11.72 3.34 -3.51
C LEU A 101 12.72 2.60 -2.61
N ARG A 102 12.92 3.10 -1.39
CA ARG A 102 13.85 2.54 -0.40
C ARG A 102 13.19 2.16 0.90
N TYR A 103 12.01 2.71 1.17
CA TYR A 103 11.26 2.44 2.38
C TYR A 103 9.77 2.34 2.07
N ALA A 104 9.13 1.28 2.54
CA ALA A 104 7.68 1.16 2.53
C ALA A 104 7.18 0.64 3.89
N ALA A 105 6.27 1.39 4.52
CA ALA A 105 5.54 0.94 5.69
C ALA A 105 4.14 0.50 5.28
N PHE A 106 3.84 -0.78 5.44
CA PHE A 106 2.58 -1.38 5.03
C PHE A 106 1.77 -1.78 6.25
N LEU A 107 0.50 -1.35 6.31
CA LEU A 107 -0.43 -1.86 7.31
C LEU A 107 -0.68 -3.33 7.01
N LEU A 108 -0.25 -4.20 7.92
CA LEU A 108 -0.61 -5.61 7.94
C LEU A 108 -1.87 -5.81 8.79
N PRO A 109 -2.82 -6.67 8.38
CA PRO A 109 -4.02 -6.94 9.14
C PRO A 109 -3.62 -7.57 10.48
N ARG A 110 -4.04 -6.97 11.59
CA ARG A 110 -3.67 -7.41 12.95
C ARG A 110 -4.30 -8.75 13.36
N SER A 111 -5.36 -9.19 12.67
CA SER A 111 -6.14 -10.38 13.00
C SER A 111 -6.59 -11.11 11.74
N GLY A 112 -6.42 -12.43 11.73
CA GLY A 112 -6.73 -13.33 10.62
C GLY A 112 -5.75 -14.49 10.56
N PRO A 113 -6.00 -15.55 9.77
CA PRO A 113 -5.08 -16.68 9.62
C PRO A 113 -3.66 -16.25 9.21
N TRP A 114 -3.53 -15.07 8.59
CA TRP A 114 -2.29 -14.44 8.13
C TRP A 114 -1.50 -13.67 9.20
N SER A 115 -2.00 -13.59 10.44
CA SER A 115 -1.40 -12.79 11.50
C SER A 115 -0.20 -13.43 12.21
N ARG A 116 0.05 -14.75 12.02
CA ARG A 116 1.10 -15.48 12.73
C ARG A 116 2.39 -15.68 11.93
N ASP A 117 2.34 -15.70 10.60
CA ASP A 117 3.50 -15.98 9.73
C ASP A 117 3.89 -14.77 8.85
N LYS A 118 4.03 -13.61 9.51
CA LYS A 118 4.28 -12.31 8.85
C LYS A 118 5.63 -12.24 8.12
N GLU A 119 6.59 -13.08 8.50
CA GLU A 119 7.94 -13.09 7.93
C GLU A 119 8.08 -14.00 6.70
N HIS A 120 7.03 -14.75 6.34
CA HIS A 120 7.10 -15.81 5.32
C HIS A 120 6.11 -15.67 4.17
N LEU A 121 5.47 -14.50 3.99
CA LEU A 121 4.68 -14.27 2.78
C LEU A 121 5.61 -14.36 1.55
N PRO A 122 5.37 -15.29 0.62
CA PRO A 122 6.23 -15.49 -0.55
C PRO A 122 6.44 -14.20 -1.36
N GLU A 123 5.45 -13.32 -1.40
CA GLU A 123 5.49 -12.04 -2.12
C GLU A 123 6.41 -11.03 -1.43
N ILE A 124 6.45 -11.03 -0.10
CA ILE A 124 7.39 -10.19 0.67
C ILE A 124 8.81 -10.71 0.51
N GLN A 125 8.99 -12.04 0.48
CA GLN A 125 10.30 -12.62 0.22
C GLN A 125 10.75 -12.31 -1.22
N TRP A 126 9.88 -12.48 -2.21
CA TRP A 126 10.13 -12.12 -3.60
C TRP A 126 10.55 -10.64 -3.73
N LEU A 127 9.86 -9.74 -3.02
CA LEU A 127 10.18 -8.30 -3.04
C LEU A 127 11.56 -8.02 -2.42
N ARG A 128 11.91 -8.70 -1.32
CA ARG A 128 13.24 -8.60 -0.70
C ARG A 128 14.34 -9.10 -1.64
N ASP A 129 14.13 -10.22 -2.31
CA ASP A 129 15.10 -10.79 -3.25
C ASP A 129 15.29 -9.87 -4.47
N ARG A 130 14.21 -9.27 -4.97
CA ARG A 130 14.24 -8.41 -6.15
C ARG A 130 14.75 -7.00 -5.86
N LYS A 131 14.53 -6.48 -4.65
CA LYS A 131 14.91 -5.12 -4.24
C LYS A 131 15.50 -5.13 -2.82
N PRO A 132 16.72 -5.68 -2.63
CA PRO A 132 17.32 -5.89 -1.31
C PRO A 132 17.60 -4.60 -0.54
N GLN A 133 17.65 -3.46 -1.23
CA GLN A 133 17.77 -2.13 -0.62
C GLN A 133 16.45 -1.57 -0.05
N LEU A 134 15.32 -2.24 -0.27
CA LEU A 134 14.00 -1.81 0.21
C LEU A 134 13.80 -2.27 1.66
N SER A 135 13.65 -1.30 2.56
CA SER A 135 13.26 -1.54 3.94
C SER A 135 11.73 -1.63 4.05
N LEU A 136 11.22 -2.74 4.57
CA LEU A 136 9.80 -3.00 4.78
C LEU A 136 9.47 -2.97 6.28
N HIS A 137 8.42 -2.24 6.67
CA HIS A 137 7.97 -2.08 8.07
C HIS A 137 6.46 -2.27 8.22
#